data_AF-A0A1G7X9Q0-F1
#
_entry.id   AF-A0A1G7X9Q0-F1
#
_cell.length_a   1.000
_cell.length_b   1.000
_cell.length_c   1.000
_cell.angle_alpha   90.00
_cell.angle_beta   90.00
_cell.angle_gamma   90.00
#
_symmetry.space_group_name_H-M   'P 1'
#
loop_
_entity.id
_entity.type
_entity.pdbx_description
1 polymer ?
#
loop_
_entity_poly.entity_id
_entity_poly.type
_entity_poly.pdbx_seq_one_letter_code
_entity_poly.pdbx_strand_id
1 'polypeptide(L)'
;MPIDPQYRASVRIDLDLVCAHPDDLVNGPDDASRMSASALTAEDALLSMIGVSVAPGAEDLVRIESSSVAIVDSQWQGTSGSVPAGSSDTAKVAQAGARLEGIDWALNELFGGATGDASASELRQRTIIKGLVWNASVMVVDCLFDDVMQLADAADDRSAWRETHVISQLPPQYATHYDRMFAQKFLAATIEVTSRLSASPVYPPTVAHELALKLVLDEAQRNADRLGGDLPSGWREHLDTVLFQDLDVESLFADQDETTKRDAAAATPPLDFASWFIPYAHAPAPAPYASDDLKEPAGR
;
A
#
# COMPACT_ATOMS: atom_id res chain seq x y z
N MET A 1 4.58 -47.49 -30.57
CA MET A 1 5.58 -47.46 -29.48
C MET A 1 4.98 -46.68 -28.34
N PRO A 2 4.92 -47.21 -27.11
CA PRO A 2 4.46 -46.43 -25.97
C PRO A 2 5.55 -45.41 -25.63
N ILE A 3 5.15 -44.15 -25.48
CA ILE A 3 5.99 -43.06 -24.98
C ILE A 3 6.20 -43.36 -23.49
N ASP A 4 7.45 -43.50 -23.07
CA ASP A 4 7.80 -43.69 -21.66
C ASP A 4 7.18 -42.56 -20.82
N PRO A 5 6.52 -42.86 -19.69
CA PRO A 5 5.99 -41.82 -18.82
C PRO A 5 7.15 -41.03 -18.22
N GLN A 6 7.35 -39.79 -18.67
CA GLN A 6 8.26 -38.85 -18.04
C GLN A 6 7.63 -38.36 -16.73
N TYR A 7 8.05 -38.93 -15.62
CA TYR A 7 7.69 -38.44 -14.29
C TYR A 7 8.43 -37.12 -14.04
N ARG A 8 7.69 -36.00 -13.97
CA ARG A 8 8.22 -34.68 -13.62
C ARG A 8 7.87 -34.36 -12.18
N ALA A 9 8.87 -34.07 -11.36
CA ALA A 9 8.70 -33.58 -10.00
C ALA A 9 9.36 -32.20 -9.89
N SER A 10 8.62 -31.20 -9.41
CA SER A 10 9.13 -29.86 -9.10
C SER A 10 9.34 -29.73 -7.59
N VAL A 11 10.47 -29.16 -7.19
CA VAL A 11 10.80 -28.91 -5.78
C VAL A 11 11.00 -27.42 -5.59
N ARG A 12 10.28 -26.84 -4.63
CA ARG A 12 10.46 -25.47 -4.14
C ARG A 12 11.24 -25.53 -2.83
N ILE A 13 12.27 -24.68 -2.71
CA ILE A 13 13.09 -24.57 -1.50
C ILE A 13 13.03 -23.12 -1.06
N ASP A 14 12.39 -22.86 0.08
CA ASP A 14 12.37 -21.56 0.73
C ASP A 14 13.53 -21.52 1.76
N LEU A 15 14.35 -20.46 1.71
CA LEU A 15 15.55 -20.31 2.55
C LEU A 15 15.53 -18.95 3.26
N ASP A 16 15.57 -18.97 4.59
CA ASP A 16 15.80 -17.77 5.40
C ASP A 16 17.30 -17.51 5.52
N LEU A 17 17.76 -16.42 4.91
CA LEU A 17 19.17 -16.03 4.93
C LEU A 17 19.36 -14.73 5.71
N VAL A 18 20.27 -14.78 6.68
CA VAL A 18 20.67 -13.60 7.46
C VAL A 18 22.12 -13.28 7.13
N CYS A 19 22.37 -12.09 6.58
CA CYS A 19 23.72 -11.58 6.39
C CYS A 19 24.13 -10.70 7.56
N ALA A 20 25.18 -11.09 8.28
CA ALA A 20 25.73 -10.30 9.38
C ALA A 20 26.48 -9.04 8.90
N HIS A 21 27.05 -9.07 7.69
CA HIS A 21 27.93 -8.03 7.16
C HIS A 21 27.61 -7.74 5.67
N PRO A 22 26.51 -7.02 5.39
CA PRO A 22 26.07 -6.75 4.01
C PRO A 22 27.09 -5.91 3.22
N ASP A 23 27.88 -5.07 3.88
CA ASP A 23 28.93 -4.28 3.25
C ASP A 23 30.03 -5.17 2.64
N ASP A 24 30.32 -6.32 3.25
CA ASP A 24 31.34 -7.26 2.76
C ASP A 24 30.86 -7.97 1.47
N LEU A 25 29.54 -8.15 1.32
CA LEU A 25 28.93 -8.72 0.10
C LEU A 25 29.02 -7.76 -1.08
N VAL A 26 28.75 -6.47 -0.85
CA VAL A 26 28.73 -5.45 -1.90
C VAL A 26 30.15 -5.12 -2.38
N ASN A 27 31.12 -5.13 -1.47
CA ASN A 27 32.47 -4.67 -1.76
C ASN A 27 33.41 -5.76 -2.33
N GLY A 28 33.01 -7.04 -2.24
CA GLY A 28 33.81 -8.20 -2.63
C GLY A 28 35.13 -8.34 -1.84
N PRO A 29 35.74 -9.54 -1.80
CA PRO A 29 37.03 -9.74 -1.12
C PRO A 29 38.23 -9.15 -1.88
N ASP A 30 38.06 -8.68 -3.12
CA ASP A 30 39.16 -8.34 -4.03
C ASP A 30 38.99 -6.98 -4.73
N ASP A 31 40.07 -6.18 -4.74
CA ASP A 31 40.12 -4.77 -5.17
C ASP A 31 39.77 -4.58 -6.67
N ALA A 32 39.99 -5.62 -7.48
CA ALA A 32 39.73 -5.59 -8.93
C ALA A 32 38.22 -5.60 -9.28
N SER A 33 37.38 -6.16 -8.40
CA SER A 33 35.92 -6.18 -8.58
C SER A 33 35.26 -4.84 -8.30
N ARG A 34 35.96 -3.91 -7.61
CA ARG A 34 35.46 -2.59 -7.20
C ARG A 34 35.29 -1.60 -8.36
N MET A 35 35.99 -1.79 -9.47
CA MET A 35 35.96 -0.84 -10.61
C MET A 35 34.87 -1.15 -11.65
N SER A 36 34.17 -2.28 -11.53
CA SER A 36 33.16 -2.73 -12.50
C SER A 36 31.73 -2.78 -11.94
N ALA A 37 31.54 -2.53 -10.64
CA ALA A 37 30.22 -2.62 -10.01
C ALA A 37 29.37 -1.39 -10.34
N SER A 38 28.59 -1.48 -11.41
CA SER A 38 27.32 -0.75 -11.46
C SER A 38 26.42 -1.28 -10.35
N ALA A 39 26.39 -0.57 -9.21
CA ALA A 39 25.39 -0.62 -8.13
C ALA A 39 24.70 -1.99 -7.89
N LEU A 40 25.46 -3.06 -7.63
CA LEU A 40 24.86 -4.28 -7.08
C LEU A 40 24.43 -4.00 -5.65
N THR A 41 23.16 -4.27 -5.34
CA THR A 41 22.66 -4.16 -3.97
C THR A 41 23.16 -5.35 -3.15
N ALA A 42 23.20 -5.24 -1.81
CA ALA A 42 23.56 -6.36 -0.93
C ALA A 42 22.64 -7.58 -1.14
N GLU A 43 21.37 -7.33 -1.48
CA GLU A 43 20.39 -8.36 -1.84
C GLU A 43 20.78 -9.09 -3.12
N ASP A 44 21.10 -8.36 -4.19
CA ASP A 44 21.53 -8.96 -5.46
C ASP A 44 22.83 -9.76 -5.28
N ALA A 45 23.74 -9.25 -4.47
CA ALA A 45 24.98 -9.95 -4.11
C ALA A 45 24.69 -11.24 -3.35
N LEU A 46 23.80 -11.21 -2.35
CA LEU A 46 23.42 -12.39 -1.57
C LEU A 46 22.69 -13.44 -2.41
N LEU A 47 21.77 -13.01 -3.27
CA LEU A 47 21.06 -13.90 -4.22
C LEU A 47 22.04 -14.55 -5.20
N SER A 48 23.08 -13.84 -5.65
CA SER A 48 24.09 -14.39 -6.56
C SER A 48 24.93 -15.53 -5.95
N MET A 49 24.96 -15.65 -4.62
CA MET A 49 25.65 -16.74 -3.92
C MET A 49 24.83 -18.02 -3.83
N ILE A 50 23.54 -17.98 -4.16
CA ILE A 50 22.64 -19.13 -4.05
C ILE A 50 22.67 -19.90 -5.36
N GLY A 51 23.23 -21.11 -5.31
CA GLY A 51 23.27 -22.05 -6.44
C GLY A 51 22.51 -23.33 -6.12
N VAL A 52 21.87 -23.90 -7.15
CA VAL A 52 21.30 -25.25 -7.08
C VAL A 52 22.20 -26.20 -7.88
N SER A 53 22.64 -27.28 -7.24
CA SER A 53 23.47 -28.31 -7.88
C SER A 53 22.87 -29.70 -7.66
N VAL A 54 23.06 -30.60 -8.63
CA VAL A 54 22.72 -32.03 -8.46
C VAL A 54 23.84 -32.72 -7.70
N ALA A 55 23.48 -33.64 -6.81
CA ALA A 55 24.47 -34.43 -6.08
C ALA A 55 25.34 -35.25 -7.05
N PRO A 56 26.66 -35.37 -6.81
CA PRO A 56 27.54 -36.15 -7.68
C PRO A 56 27.05 -37.59 -7.87
N GLY A 57 27.03 -38.07 -9.11
CA GLY A 57 26.56 -39.41 -9.46
C GLY A 57 25.05 -39.55 -9.68
N ALA A 58 24.29 -38.45 -9.57
CA ALA A 58 22.88 -38.38 -9.94
C ALA A 58 22.63 -37.55 -11.21
N GLU A 59 23.68 -37.13 -11.93
CA GLU A 59 23.54 -36.23 -13.10
C GLU A 59 22.71 -36.85 -14.24
N ASP A 60 22.74 -38.17 -14.38
CA ASP A 60 21.96 -38.91 -15.40
C ASP A 60 20.51 -39.16 -14.98
N LEU A 61 20.18 -38.93 -13.70
CA LEU A 61 18.86 -39.21 -13.11
C LEU A 61 18.01 -37.95 -12.95
N VAL A 62 18.66 -36.80 -12.78
CA VAL A 62 17.99 -35.52 -12.49
C VAL A 62 18.60 -34.42 -13.34
N ARG A 63 17.74 -33.69 -14.04
CA ARG A 63 18.13 -32.51 -14.81
C ARG A 63 17.47 -31.27 -14.21
N ILE A 64 18.28 -30.24 -13.94
CA ILE A 64 17.77 -28.92 -13.59
C ILE A 64 17.32 -28.25 -14.89
N GLU A 65 16.01 -28.15 -15.10
CA GLU A 65 15.46 -27.45 -16.27
C GLU A 65 15.55 -25.94 -16.12
N SER A 66 15.32 -25.43 -14.92
CA SER A 66 15.41 -24.01 -14.57
C SER A 66 15.65 -23.85 -13.07
N SER A 67 16.44 -22.84 -12.69
CA SER A 67 16.57 -22.37 -11.31
C SER A 67 16.33 -20.87 -11.28
N SER A 68 15.39 -20.43 -10.45
CA SER A 68 15.16 -19.01 -10.16
C SER A 68 15.39 -18.77 -8.68
N VAL A 69 16.12 -17.72 -8.36
CA VAL A 69 16.30 -17.26 -6.98
C VAL A 69 15.66 -15.89 -6.89
N ALA A 70 14.73 -15.71 -5.96
CA ALA A 70 14.29 -14.38 -5.57
C ALA A 70 13.75 -14.41 -4.15
N ILE A 71 13.57 -13.22 -3.59
CA ILE A 71 13.19 -13.03 -2.20
C ILE A 71 11.72 -13.39 -2.06
N VAL A 72 11.47 -14.56 -1.49
CA VAL A 72 10.15 -15.06 -1.09
C VAL A 72 9.92 -14.54 0.30
N ASP A 73 8.86 -13.77 0.49
CA ASP A 73 8.32 -13.40 1.80
C ASP A 73 9.42 -13.00 2.78
N SER A 74 9.98 -11.80 2.62
CA SER A 74 10.78 -11.20 3.69
C SER A 74 9.87 -10.87 4.86
N GLN A 75 9.31 -11.89 5.51
CA GLN A 75 8.98 -11.82 6.91
C GLN A 75 10.31 -11.57 7.59
N TRP A 76 10.63 -10.29 7.75
CA TRP A 76 11.55 -9.84 8.77
C TRP A 76 10.90 -10.23 10.11
N GLN A 77 10.95 -11.52 10.44
CA GLN A 77 10.39 -12.09 11.65
C GLN A 77 11.25 -11.59 12.79
N GLY A 78 10.79 -10.49 13.38
CA GLY A 78 11.54 -9.78 14.38
C GLY A 78 12.71 -9.01 13.77
N THR A 79 12.52 -7.72 13.58
CA THR A 79 13.22 -6.78 14.44
C THR A 79 12.63 -5.41 14.22
N SER A 80 12.43 -4.71 15.33
CA SER A 80 12.39 -3.25 15.40
C SER A 80 13.74 -2.63 14.98
N GLY A 81 14.45 -3.26 14.03
CA GLY A 81 15.82 -2.97 13.62
C GLY A 81 15.83 -2.11 12.36
N SER A 82 16.73 -1.13 12.33
CA SER A 82 16.94 -0.27 11.18
C SER A 82 17.39 -1.06 9.95
N VAL A 83 16.97 -0.59 8.77
CA VAL A 83 17.50 -1.07 7.49
C VAL A 83 19.02 -0.87 7.46
N PRO A 84 19.81 -1.87 7.06
CA PRO A 84 21.26 -1.70 6.91
C PRO A 84 21.61 -0.52 5.99
N ALA A 85 22.67 0.20 6.34
CA ALA A 85 23.20 1.26 5.48
C ALA A 85 23.53 0.68 4.08
N GLY A 86 23.19 1.42 3.01
CA GLY A 86 23.41 0.97 1.63
C GLY A 86 22.30 0.10 1.02
N SER A 87 21.24 -0.23 1.75
CA SER A 87 20.08 -0.94 1.18
C SER A 87 19.35 -0.09 0.13
N SER A 88 18.84 -0.74 -0.91
CA SER A 88 18.06 -0.08 -1.97
C SER A 88 16.79 0.56 -1.42
N ASP A 89 16.28 1.58 -2.10
CA ASP A 89 15.01 2.21 -1.69
C ASP A 89 13.84 1.22 -1.79
N THR A 90 13.90 0.31 -2.75
CA THR A 90 12.94 -0.80 -2.90
C THR A 90 12.95 -1.74 -1.69
N ALA A 91 14.12 -2.05 -1.13
CA ALA A 91 14.25 -2.90 0.06
C ALA A 91 13.67 -2.22 1.32
N LYS A 92 13.92 -0.91 1.48
CA LYS A 92 13.33 -0.12 2.58
C LYS A 92 11.81 -0.10 2.51
N VAL A 93 11.28 0.14 1.31
CA VAL A 93 9.83 0.12 1.04
C VAL A 93 9.28 -1.26 1.35
N ALA A 94 9.87 -2.32 0.80
CA ALA A 94 9.43 -3.69 1.03
C ALA A 94 9.37 -4.06 2.53
N GLN A 95 10.38 -3.67 3.32
CA GLN A 95 10.40 -3.94 4.77
C GLN A 95 9.20 -3.31 5.48
N ALA A 96 8.83 -2.09 5.10
CA ALA A 96 7.66 -1.40 5.68
C ALA A 96 6.35 -2.16 5.40
N GLY A 97 6.28 -2.82 4.24
CA GLY A 97 5.12 -3.57 3.77
C GLY A 97 4.78 -4.82 4.59
N ALA A 98 5.72 -5.36 5.38
CA ALA A 98 5.46 -6.53 6.23
C ALA A 98 4.34 -6.28 7.27
N ARG A 99 3.99 -5.02 7.53
CA ARG A 99 2.99 -4.62 8.54
C ARG A 99 1.57 -4.45 7.98
N LEU A 100 1.36 -4.65 6.68
CA LEU A 100 0.12 -4.28 5.99
C LEU A 100 -0.75 -5.51 5.65
N GLU A 101 -1.19 -6.27 6.65
CA GLU A 101 -1.92 -7.54 6.42
C GLU A 101 -3.35 -7.33 5.86
N GLY A 102 -3.96 -6.17 6.07
CA GLY A 102 -5.36 -5.90 5.72
C GLY A 102 -5.68 -5.93 4.22
N ILE A 103 -4.65 -5.87 3.35
CA ILE A 103 -4.81 -5.93 1.88
C ILE A 103 -4.28 -7.22 1.26
N ASP A 104 -3.84 -8.20 2.04
CA ASP A 104 -3.24 -9.42 1.51
C ASP A 104 -4.21 -10.21 0.61
N TRP A 105 -5.50 -10.19 0.93
CA TRP A 105 -6.54 -10.81 0.11
C TRP A 105 -6.65 -10.14 -1.28
N ALA A 106 -6.59 -8.81 -1.34
CA ALA A 106 -6.71 -8.03 -2.57
C ALA A 106 -5.48 -8.26 -3.46
N LEU A 107 -4.29 -8.31 -2.85
CA LEU A 107 -3.06 -8.65 -3.55
C LEU A 107 -3.06 -10.12 -4.00
N ASN A 108 -3.56 -11.05 -3.19
CA ASN A 108 -3.71 -12.43 -3.63
C ASN A 108 -4.57 -12.51 -4.89
N GLU A 109 -5.68 -11.76 -4.95
CA GLU A 109 -6.54 -11.71 -6.14
C GLU A 109 -5.81 -11.12 -7.37
N LEU A 110 -5.11 -9.99 -7.21
CA LEU A 110 -4.34 -9.33 -8.28
C LEU A 110 -3.35 -10.30 -8.97
N PHE A 111 -2.75 -11.17 -8.16
CA PHE A 111 -1.71 -12.12 -8.60
C PHE A 111 -2.26 -13.53 -8.86
N GLY A 112 -3.56 -13.68 -9.15
CA GLY A 112 -4.14 -14.95 -9.60
C GLY A 112 -4.47 -15.97 -8.50
N GLY A 113 -4.47 -15.55 -7.24
CA GLY A 113 -4.89 -16.33 -6.07
C GLY A 113 -3.74 -16.84 -5.18
N ALA A 114 -4.10 -17.50 -4.09
CA ALA A 114 -3.17 -18.14 -3.14
C ALA A 114 -2.78 -19.56 -3.56
N THR A 115 -2.59 -19.81 -4.86
CA THR A 115 -1.98 -21.06 -5.31
C THR A 115 -0.52 -21.02 -4.90
N GLY A 116 0.03 -22.08 -4.30
CA GLY A 116 1.42 -22.16 -3.82
C GLY A 116 2.52 -21.98 -4.89
N ASP A 117 2.13 -21.62 -6.11
CA ASP A 117 2.96 -21.42 -7.30
C ASP A 117 3.33 -19.95 -7.56
N ALA A 118 3.04 -19.01 -6.63
CA ALA A 118 3.46 -17.62 -6.78
C ALA A 118 4.98 -17.53 -7.01
N SER A 119 5.37 -16.90 -8.11
CA SER A 119 6.76 -16.64 -8.46
C SER A 119 7.38 -15.65 -7.48
N ALA A 120 8.70 -15.73 -7.33
CA ALA A 120 9.41 -14.86 -6.41
C ALA A 120 9.41 -13.38 -6.87
N SER A 121 9.15 -13.11 -8.16
CA SER A 121 8.89 -11.76 -8.67
C SER A 121 7.56 -11.20 -8.15
N GLU A 122 6.50 -12.00 -8.19
CA GLU A 122 5.17 -11.59 -7.72
C GLU A 122 5.17 -11.34 -6.21
N LEU A 123 5.86 -12.19 -5.44
CA LEU A 123 6.03 -11.98 -4.01
C LEU A 123 6.76 -10.68 -3.69
N ARG A 124 7.84 -10.38 -4.42
CA ARG A 124 8.56 -9.10 -4.29
C ARG A 124 7.64 -7.91 -4.61
N GLN A 125 6.88 -7.99 -5.70
CA GLN A 125 5.95 -6.93 -6.11
C GLN A 125 4.85 -6.70 -5.07
N ARG A 126 4.27 -7.77 -4.51
CA ARG A 126 3.31 -7.69 -3.39
C ARG A 126 3.90 -6.91 -2.22
N THR A 127 5.10 -7.28 -1.77
CA THR A 127 5.75 -6.63 -0.63
C THR A 127 6.07 -5.16 -0.91
N ILE A 128 6.47 -4.81 -2.14
CA ILE A 128 6.68 -3.41 -2.54
C ILE A 128 5.37 -2.63 -2.49
N ILE A 129 4.27 -3.15 -3.04
CA ILE A 129 2.96 -2.49 -3.01
C ILE A 129 2.51 -2.25 -1.56
N LYS A 130 2.63 -3.26 -0.69
CA LYS A 130 2.35 -3.11 0.74
C LYS A 130 3.21 -1.99 1.37
N GLY A 131 4.48 -1.96 1.03
CA GLY A 131 5.42 -0.94 1.48
C GLY A 131 5.06 0.47 1.07
N LEU A 132 4.65 0.64 -0.19
CA LEU A 132 4.22 1.93 -0.74
C LEU A 132 2.98 2.45 -0.02
N VAL A 133 1.98 1.58 0.17
CA VAL A 133 0.74 1.93 0.89
C VAL A 133 1.02 2.26 2.36
N TRP A 134 1.90 1.50 3.02
CA TRP A 134 2.32 1.81 4.39
C TRP A 134 3.02 3.16 4.51
N ASN A 135 3.99 3.44 3.64
CA ASN A 135 4.73 4.70 3.68
C ASN A 135 3.82 5.89 3.36
N ALA A 136 2.93 5.75 2.37
CA ALA A 136 1.90 6.74 2.07
C ALA A 136 0.98 6.98 3.27
N SER A 137 0.57 5.91 3.97
CA SER A 137 -0.27 5.99 5.17
C SER A 137 0.38 6.86 6.26
N VAL A 138 1.66 6.58 6.58
CA VAL A 138 2.42 7.36 7.57
C VAL A 138 2.54 8.82 7.14
N MET A 139 2.95 9.06 5.89
CA MET A 139 3.17 10.40 5.38
C MET A 139 1.89 11.25 5.37
N VAL A 140 0.75 10.67 4.92
CA VAL A 140 -0.53 11.38 4.90
C VAL A 140 -1.00 11.73 6.31
N VAL A 141 -0.82 10.82 7.29
CA VAL A 141 -1.15 11.10 8.69
C VAL A 141 -0.27 12.22 9.26
N ASP A 142 1.04 12.18 9.03
CA ASP A 142 1.97 13.23 9.48
C ASP A 142 1.60 14.60 8.88
N CYS A 143 1.35 14.66 7.57
CA CYS A 143 0.91 15.88 6.91
C CYS A 143 -0.45 16.39 7.41
N LEU A 144 -1.38 15.51 7.79
CA LEU A 144 -2.65 15.93 8.37
C LEU A 144 -2.52 16.53 9.77
N PHE A 145 -1.53 16.10 10.56
CA PHE A 145 -1.21 16.81 11.80
C PHE A 145 -0.76 18.25 11.54
N ASP A 146 0.10 18.45 10.53
CA ASP A 146 0.54 19.78 10.11
C ASP A 146 -0.63 20.63 9.58
N ASP A 147 -1.50 20.05 8.75
CA ASP A 147 -2.70 20.72 8.22
C ASP A 147 -3.63 21.20 9.35
N VAL A 148 -3.84 20.37 10.38
CA VAL A 148 -4.66 20.73 11.55
C VAL A 148 -4.05 21.93 12.29
N MET A 149 -2.72 21.96 12.45
CA MET A 149 -2.03 23.07 13.11
C MET A 149 -2.10 24.35 12.27
N GLN A 150 -1.87 24.24 10.96
CA GLN A 150 -1.94 25.36 10.03
C GLN A 150 -3.33 26.00 10.00
N LEU A 151 -4.39 25.18 9.94
CA LEU A 151 -5.78 25.66 9.99
C LEU A 151 -6.16 26.22 11.36
N ALA A 152 -5.51 25.77 12.44
CA ALA A 152 -5.70 26.36 13.76
C ALA A 152 -5.07 27.75 13.89
N ASP A 153 -3.87 27.94 13.32
CA ASP A 153 -3.15 29.22 13.37
C ASP A 153 -3.76 30.28 12.44
N ALA A 154 -4.43 29.85 11.36
CA ALA A 154 -5.07 30.71 10.37
C ALA A 154 -6.60 30.71 10.45
N ALA A 155 -7.18 30.62 11.66
CA ALA A 155 -8.63 30.41 11.87
C ALA A 155 -9.55 31.47 11.21
N ASP A 156 -9.06 32.71 11.04
CA ASP A 156 -9.82 33.80 10.40
C ASP A 156 -9.66 33.85 8.87
N ASP A 157 -8.74 33.07 8.30
CA ASP A 157 -8.48 32.99 6.86
C ASP A 157 -9.20 31.79 6.23
N ARG A 158 -10.32 32.07 5.57
CA ARG A 158 -11.13 31.06 4.85
C ARG A 158 -10.41 30.45 3.63
N SER A 159 -9.25 30.97 3.24
CA SER A 159 -8.44 30.43 2.16
C SER A 159 -7.24 29.60 2.62
N ALA A 160 -7.00 29.51 3.94
CA ALA A 160 -5.86 28.80 4.53
C ALA A 160 -5.76 27.33 4.10
N TRP A 161 -6.90 26.68 3.81
CA TRP A 161 -6.95 25.30 3.32
C TRP A 161 -6.12 25.08 2.04
N ARG A 162 -5.92 26.10 1.19
CA ARG A 162 -5.15 25.95 -0.06
C ARG A 162 -3.67 25.68 0.17
N GLU A 163 -3.13 26.18 1.28
CA GLU A 163 -1.72 26.08 1.62
C GLU A 163 -1.42 24.82 2.45
N THR A 164 -2.43 23.98 2.70
CA THR A 164 -2.29 22.70 3.40
C THR A 164 -1.75 21.62 2.47
N HIS A 165 -1.25 20.54 3.03
CA HIS A 165 -0.68 19.42 2.30
C HIS A 165 -1.75 18.45 1.79
N VAL A 166 -2.60 17.94 2.67
CA VAL A 166 -3.57 16.89 2.38
C VAL A 166 -4.95 17.48 2.14
N ILE A 167 -5.39 18.44 2.96
CA ILE A 167 -6.71 19.06 2.83
C ILE A 167 -6.87 19.79 1.47
N SER A 168 -5.80 20.35 0.92
CA SER A 168 -5.80 20.99 -0.41
C SER A 168 -6.02 20.02 -1.57
N GLN A 169 -5.85 18.72 -1.35
CA GLN A 169 -6.06 17.66 -2.35
C GLN A 169 -7.51 17.13 -2.33
N LEU A 170 -8.35 17.59 -1.39
CA LEU A 170 -9.76 17.21 -1.33
C LEU A 170 -10.61 17.96 -2.37
N PRO A 171 -11.84 17.51 -2.67
CA PRO A 171 -12.63 18.11 -3.73
C PRO A 171 -12.94 19.61 -3.51
N PRO A 172 -12.44 20.51 -4.38
CA PRO A 172 -12.37 21.94 -4.10
C PRO A 172 -13.73 22.63 -3.97
N GLN A 173 -14.81 22.04 -4.51
CA GLN A 173 -16.17 22.59 -4.41
C GLN A 173 -16.72 22.57 -2.97
N TYR A 174 -16.16 21.75 -2.07
CA TYR A 174 -16.54 21.72 -0.65
C TYR A 174 -15.58 22.52 0.24
N ALA A 175 -14.64 23.27 -0.34
CA ALA A 175 -13.61 24.01 0.37
C ALA A 175 -14.12 24.96 1.47
N THR A 176 -15.37 25.43 1.36
CA THR A 176 -15.99 26.27 2.40
C THR A 176 -16.17 25.56 3.74
N HIS A 177 -16.04 24.24 3.77
CA HIS A 177 -16.16 23.41 4.94
C HIS A 177 -14.83 22.90 5.50
N TYR A 178 -13.71 23.20 4.85
CA TYR A 178 -12.38 22.73 5.24
C TYR A 178 -11.78 23.61 6.32
N ASP A 179 -12.38 23.54 7.50
CA ASP A 179 -11.91 24.19 8.71
C ASP A 179 -11.07 23.24 9.58
N ARG A 180 -10.54 23.77 10.69
CA ARG A 180 -9.79 22.98 11.67
C ARG A 180 -10.57 21.77 12.17
N MET A 181 -11.87 21.90 12.44
CA MET A 181 -12.68 20.81 13.00
C MET A 181 -12.85 19.68 11.98
N PHE A 182 -13.10 20.04 10.72
CA PHE A 182 -13.10 19.11 9.61
C PHE A 182 -11.77 18.37 9.51
N ALA A 183 -10.64 19.09 9.49
CA ALA A 183 -9.32 18.47 9.40
C ALA A 183 -9.03 17.51 10.57
N GLN A 184 -9.46 17.86 11.80
CA GLN A 184 -9.33 16.99 12.96
C GLN A 184 -10.14 15.70 12.83
N LYS A 185 -11.39 15.78 12.34
CA LYS A 185 -12.21 14.60 12.06
C LYS A 185 -11.65 13.76 10.91
N PHE A 186 -11.19 14.41 9.85
CA PHE A 186 -10.60 13.75 8.69
C PHE A 186 -9.28 13.03 9.04
N LEU A 187 -8.46 13.63 9.91
CA LEU A 187 -7.30 12.97 10.52
C LEU A 187 -7.71 11.71 11.29
N ALA A 188 -8.76 11.76 12.12
CA ALA A 188 -9.24 10.59 12.83
C ALA A 188 -9.72 9.47 11.88
N ALA A 189 -10.45 9.83 10.82
CA ALA A 189 -10.87 8.88 9.78
C ALA A 189 -9.65 8.27 9.06
N THR A 190 -8.63 9.07 8.77
CA THR A 190 -7.40 8.61 8.11
C THR A 190 -6.60 7.66 9.00
N ILE A 191 -6.45 7.97 10.30
CA ILE A 191 -5.80 7.07 11.27
C ILE A 191 -6.55 5.73 11.33
N GLU A 192 -7.88 5.75 11.28
CA GLU A 192 -8.67 4.52 11.27
C GLU A 192 -8.50 3.71 9.98
N VAL A 193 -8.51 4.36 8.79
CA VAL A 193 -8.22 3.70 7.50
C VAL A 193 -6.86 3.01 7.55
N THR A 194 -5.82 3.74 7.95
CA THR A 194 -4.44 3.22 7.99
C THR A 194 -4.27 2.10 9.03
N SER A 195 -4.97 2.18 10.17
CA SER A 195 -5.04 1.09 11.13
C SER A 195 -5.72 -0.17 10.57
N ARG A 196 -6.81 -0.02 9.81
CA ARG A 196 -7.52 -1.14 9.17
C ARG A 196 -6.67 -1.81 8.09
N LEU A 197 -6.02 -1.02 7.22
CA LEU A 197 -5.07 -1.54 6.22
C LEU A 197 -3.95 -2.39 6.86
N SER A 198 -3.59 -2.11 8.11
CA SER A 198 -2.56 -2.84 8.83
C SER A 198 -3.03 -4.14 9.47
N ALA A 199 -4.32 -4.28 9.80
CA ALA A 199 -4.78 -5.32 10.73
C ALA A 199 -5.94 -6.19 10.22
N SER A 200 -6.88 -5.65 9.44
CA SER A 200 -8.06 -6.41 9.03
C SER A 200 -8.73 -5.80 7.80
N PRO A 201 -9.14 -6.61 6.82
CA PRO A 201 -9.92 -6.11 5.69
C PRO A 201 -11.25 -5.57 6.17
N VAL A 202 -11.42 -4.25 6.07
CA VAL A 202 -12.70 -3.59 6.32
C VAL A 202 -12.82 -2.44 5.36
N TYR A 203 -13.92 -2.43 4.60
CA TYR A 203 -14.26 -1.33 3.72
C TYR A 203 -14.40 -0.01 4.51
N PRO A 204 -14.08 1.13 3.88
CA PRO A 204 -14.31 2.45 4.46
C PRO A 204 -15.77 2.61 4.95
N PRO A 205 -15.99 3.03 6.21
CA PRO A 205 -17.33 3.11 6.79
C PRO A 205 -18.08 4.39 6.43
N THR A 206 -17.40 5.42 5.91
CA THR A 206 -17.99 6.71 5.53
C THR A 206 -17.27 7.26 4.29
N VAL A 207 -17.85 8.27 3.63
CA VAL A 207 -17.20 9.00 2.51
C VAL A 207 -15.85 9.58 2.91
N ALA A 208 -15.73 10.14 4.12
CA ALA A 208 -14.46 10.66 4.63
C ALA A 208 -13.37 9.58 4.69
N HIS A 209 -13.73 8.34 5.04
CA HIS A 209 -12.80 7.22 5.03
C HIS A 209 -12.44 6.78 3.60
N GLU A 210 -13.38 6.85 2.66
CA GLU A 210 -13.09 6.57 1.24
C GLU A 210 -12.15 7.63 0.65
N LEU A 211 -12.40 8.91 0.91
CA LEU A 211 -11.50 10.00 0.52
C LEU A 211 -10.11 9.85 1.15
N ALA A 212 -10.04 9.47 2.43
CA ALA A 212 -8.75 9.20 3.09
C ALA A 212 -8.01 8.03 2.42
N LEU A 213 -8.71 6.92 2.13
CA LEU A 213 -8.12 5.78 1.41
C LEU A 213 -7.62 6.20 0.02
N LYS A 214 -8.41 6.97 -0.73
CA LYS A 214 -8.01 7.51 -2.03
C LYS A 214 -6.72 8.31 -1.94
N LEU A 215 -6.63 9.26 -1.01
CA LEU A 215 -5.43 10.08 -0.84
C LEU A 215 -4.19 9.24 -0.49
N VAL A 216 -4.36 8.19 0.31
CA VAL A 216 -3.29 7.23 0.61
C VAL A 216 -2.87 6.47 -0.65
N LEU A 217 -3.80 5.97 -1.45
CA LEU A 217 -3.48 5.22 -2.67
C LEU A 217 -2.90 6.10 -3.78
N ASP A 218 -3.37 7.34 -3.91
CA ASP A 218 -2.82 8.32 -4.84
C ASP A 218 -1.38 8.69 -4.45
N GLU A 219 -1.09 8.85 -3.15
CA GLU A 219 0.27 9.03 -2.68
C GLU A 219 1.15 7.79 -2.89
N ALA A 220 0.61 6.59 -2.64
CA ALA A 220 1.31 5.34 -2.92
C ALA A 220 1.68 5.22 -4.40
N GLN A 221 0.78 5.61 -5.31
CA GLN A 221 1.04 5.66 -6.75
C GLN A 221 2.14 6.67 -7.10
N ARG A 222 2.07 7.90 -6.57
CA ARG A 222 3.14 8.90 -6.77
C ARG A 222 4.49 8.37 -6.32
N ASN A 223 4.54 7.64 -5.20
CA ASN A 223 5.76 7.03 -4.70
C ASN A 223 6.22 5.85 -5.54
N ALA A 224 5.30 5.05 -6.10
CA ALA A 224 5.63 4.00 -7.05
C ALA A 224 6.30 4.56 -8.31
N ASP A 225 5.73 5.64 -8.88
CA ASP A 225 6.24 6.31 -10.07
C ASP A 225 7.65 6.87 -9.84
N ARG A 226 7.91 7.42 -8.64
CA ARG A 226 9.24 7.90 -8.23
C ARG A 226 10.25 6.78 -8.05
N LEU A 227 9.83 5.63 -7.50
CA LEU A 227 10.69 4.48 -7.26
C LEU A 227 11.17 3.85 -8.57
N GLY A 228 10.38 3.95 -9.65
CA GLY A 228 10.76 3.49 -10.99
C GLY A 228 10.89 1.97 -11.13
N GLY A 229 10.20 1.21 -10.28
CA GLY A 229 10.24 -0.26 -10.24
C GLY A 229 9.21 -0.95 -11.16
N ASP A 230 9.45 -2.23 -11.44
CA ASP A 230 8.54 -3.08 -12.21
C ASP A 230 7.40 -3.60 -11.31
N LEU A 231 6.31 -2.84 -11.23
CA LEU A 231 5.06 -3.26 -10.58
C LEU A 231 4.05 -3.72 -11.65
N PRO A 232 3.13 -4.64 -11.32
CA PRO A 232 2.09 -5.06 -12.25
C PRO A 232 1.29 -3.86 -12.76
N SER A 233 1.14 -3.75 -14.08
CA SER A 233 0.21 -2.78 -14.66
C SER A 233 -1.19 -3.03 -14.10
N GLY A 234 -1.91 -1.99 -13.68
CA GLY A 234 -3.26 -2.14 -13.15
C GLY A 234 -3.34 -2.36 -11.63
N TRP A 235 -2.22 -2.38 -10.90
CA TRP A 235 -2.25 -2.65 -9.44
C TRP A 235 -3.09 -1.61 -8.69
N ARG A 236 -3.00 -0.34 -9.08
CA ARG A 236 -3.73 0.79 -8.47
C ARG A 236 -5.22 0.69 -8.75
N GLU A 237 -5.58 0.41 -10.00
CA GLU A 237 -6.95 0.23 -10.47
C GLU A 237 -7.61 -1.01 -9.85
N HIS A 238 -6.83 -2.07 -9.64
CA HIS A 238 -7.28 -3.25 -8.90
C HIS A 238 -7.61 -2.91 -7.45
N LEU A 239 -6.73 -2.17 -6.76
CA LEU A 239 -7.01 -1.71 -5.40
C LEU A 239 -8.22 -0.78 -5.33
N ASP A 240 -8.43 0.10 -6.33
CA ASP A 240 -9.67 0.89 -6.42
C ASP A 240 -10.90 -0.02 -6.48
N THR A 241 -10.85 -1.03 -7.35
CA THR A 241 -11.99 -1.93 -7.60
C THR A 241 -12.39 -2.72 -6.36
N VAL A 242 -11.42 -3.14 -5.55
CA VAL A 242 -11.66 -4.08 -4.44
C VAL A 242 -11.74 -3.41 -3.07
N LEU A 243 -11.17 -2.22 -2.87
CA LEU A 243 -11.15 -1.57 -1.55
C LEU A 243 -12.26 -0.53 -1.34
N PHE A 244 -12.82 0.05 -2.40
CA PHE A 244 -13.91 1.02 -2.31
C PHE A 244 -15.26 0.33 -2.36
N GLN A 245 -16.27 0.90 -1.67
CA GLN A 245 -17.65 0.49 -1.88
C GLN A 245 -18.21 1.17 -3.14
N ASP A 246 -19.44 0.84 -3.56
CA ASP A 246 -20.11 1.30 -4.78
C ASP A 246 -20.19 2.85 -4.96
N LEU A 247 -19.63 3.65 -4.03
CA LEU A 247 -19.51 5.08 -4.20
C LEU A 247 -18.38 5.42 -5.18
N ASP A 248 -18.77 6.08 -6.27
CA ASP A 248 -17.82 6.72 -7.17
C ASP A 248 -17.26 7.98 -6.50
N VAL A 249 -16.21 7.82 -5.67
CA VAL A 249 -15.48 8.91 -5.01
C VAL A 249 -14.98 9.93 -6.04
N GLU A 250 -14.71 9.51 -7.28
CA GLU A 250 -14.18 10.39 -8.31
C GLU A 250 -15.23 11.36 -8.83
N SER A 251 -16.50 10.98 -8.72
CA SER A 251 -17.63 11.89 -8.98
C SER A 251 -17.66 13.09 -8.04
N LEU A 252 -17.04 12.99 -6.85
CA LEU A 252 -16.89 14.12 -5.92
C LEU A 252 -15.90 15.15 -6.43
N PHE A 253 -14.97 14.80 -7.33
CA PHE A 253 -13.99 15.74 -7.90
C PHE A 253 -14.47 16.41 -9.19
N ALA A 254 -15.55 15.90 -9.80
CA ALA A 254 -16.11 16.47 -11.02
C ALA A 254 -16.82 17.81 -10.75
N ASP A 255 -16.65 18.77 -11.66
CA ASP A 255 -17.48 19.98 -11.70
C ASP A 255 -18.93 19.59 -12.02
N GLN A 256 -19.75 19.44 -10.99
CA GLN A 256 -21.17 19.16 -11.16
C GLN A 256 -21.93 20.45 -11.47
N ASP A 257 -22.80 20.42 -12.48
CA ASP A 257 -23.74 21.52 -12.69
C ASP A 257 -24.81 21.56 -11.57
N GLU A 258 -25.48 22.70 -11.40
CA GLU A 258 -26.48 22.89 -10.32
C GLU A 258 -27.67 21.90 -10.38
N THR A 259 -27.94 21.33 -11.56
CA THR A 259 -28.98 20.32 -11.79
C THR A 259 -28.49 18.95 -11.30
N THR A 260 -27.27 18.57 -11.66
CA THR A 260 -26.61 17.34 -11.20
C THR A 260 -26.42 17.34 -9.68
N LYS A 261 -26.03 18.47 -9.07
CA LYS A 261 -25.93 18.59 -7.59
C LYS A 261 -27.26 18.33 -6.89
N ARG A 262 -28.37 18.79 -7.48
CA ARG A 262 -29.72 18.63 -6.92
C ARG A 262 -30.24 17.20 -7.05
N ASP A 263 -29.94 16.55 -8.17
CA ASP A 263 -30.30 15.15 -8.41
C ASP A 263 -29.43 14.19 -7.59
N ALA A 264 -28.12 14.48 -7.45
CA ALA A 264 -27.19 13.80 -6.55
C ALA A 264 -27.63 13.86 -5.08
N ALA A 265 -28.07 15.03 -4.61
CA ALA A 265 -28.61 15.21 -3.26
C ALA A 265 -29.94 14.44 -3.04
N ALA A 266 -30.66 14.09 -4.10
CA ALA A 266 -31.93 13.38 -4.05
C ALA A 266 -31.81 11.85 -4.26
N ALA A 267 -30.72 11.37 -4.86
CA ALA A 267 -30.66 10.01 -5.39
C ALA A 267 -30.22 8.92 -4.41
N THR A 268 -29.35 9.17 -3.42
CA THR A 268 -29.04 8.31 -2.23
C THR A 268 -27.86 8.98 -1.50
N PRO A 269 -27.80 9.01 -0.15
CA PRO A 269 -26.70 9.67 0.55
C PRO A 269 -25.39 8.86 0.47
N PRO A 270 -24.21 9.52 0.41
CA PRO A 270 -24.07 10.97 0.41
C PRO A 270 -22.99 11.55 -0.51
N LEU A 271 -23.45 12.16 -1.61
CA LEU A 271 -22.67 13.19 -2.29
C LEU A 271 -22.76 14.56 -1.56
N ASP A 272 -23.57 14.67 -0.50
CA ASP A 272 -23.66 15.88 0.33
C ASP A 272 -22.62 15.89 1.45
N PHE A 273 -21.96 17.04 1.65
CA PHE A 273 -20.88 17.19 2.63
C PHE A 273 -21.30 16.83 4.06
N ALA A 274 -22.56 17.12 4.43
CA ALA A 274 -23.08 16.92 5.79
C ALA A 274 -23.06 15.45 6.24
N SER A 275 -22.96 14.54 5.28
CA SER A 275 -23.04 13.12 5.49
C SER A 275 -21.68 12.41 5.36
N TRP A 276 -20.59 13.15 5.12
CA TRP A 276 -19.26 12.54 4.89
C TRP A 276 -18.72 11.73 6.08
N PHE A 277 -19.18 12.05 7.29
CA PHE A 277 -18.82 11.34 8.53
C PHE A 277 -19.97 10.47 9.07
N ILE A 278 -21.06 10.31 8.30
CA ILE A 278 -22.16 9.42 8.67
C ILE A 278 -21.82 8.00 8.19
N PRO A 279 -21.89 6.98 9.06
CA PRO A 279 -21.65 5.59 8.68
C PRO A 279 -22.64 5.07 7.63
N TYR A 280 -22.14 4.29 6.66
CA TYR A 280 -22.99 3.50 5.79
C TYR A 280 -23.81 2.48 6.59
N ALA A 281 -25.02 2.16 6.12
CA ALA A 281 -25.99 1.36 6.87
C ALA A 281 -25.50 -0.04 7.30
N HIS A 282 -24.51 -0.59 6.60
CA HIS A 282 -23.93 -1.92 6.88
C HIS A 282 -22.45 -1.85 7.25
N ALA A 283 -21.90 -0.65 7.43
CA ALA A 283 -20.51 -0.47 7.82
C ALA A 283 -20.32 -0.69 9.33
N PRO A 284 -19.16 -1.20 9.76
CA PRO A 284 -18.76 -1.16 11.16
C PRO A 284 -18.73 0.29 11.66
N ALA A 285 -19.07 0.49 12.93
CA ALA A 285 -19.02 1.81 13.55
C ALA A 285 -17.59 2.40 13.44
N PRO A 286 -17.43 3.63 12.91
CA PRO A 286 -16.14 4.30 12.89
C PRO A 286 -15.73 4.77 14.30
N ALA A 287 -14.50 5.25 14.41
CA ALA A 287 -13.99 5.89 15.60
C ALA A 287 -14.92 7.04 16.01
N PRO A 288 -15.23 7.23 17.31
CA PRO A 288 -16.19 8.22 17.76
C PRO A 288 -15.90 9.65 17.28
N TYR A 289 -14.62 9.98 17.10
CA TYR A 289 -14.19 11.30 16.64
C TYR A 289 -14.30 11.50 15.11
N ALA A 290 -14.45 10.40 14.36
CA ALA A 290 -14.68 10.36 12.92
C ALA A 290 -16.13 9.99 12.56
N SER A 291 -17.03 9.97 13.55
CA SER A 291 -18.46 9.71 13.39
C SER A 291 -19.26 10.97 13.67
N ASP A 292 -20.04 11.41 12.69
CA ASP A 292 -21.23 12.19 12.97
C ASP A 292 -22.37 11.18 13.06
N ASP A 293 -22.65 10.67 14.27
CA ASP A 293 -23.79 9.77 14.46
C ASP A 293 -25.04 10.38 13.81
N LEU A 294 -25.90 9.53 13.23
CA LEU A 294 -27.26 9.96 12.89
C LEU A 294 -27.82 10.61 14.15
N LYS A 295 -27.89 11.96 14.18
CA LYS A 295 -28.48 12.69 15.30
C LYS A 295 -29.77 11.97 15.63
N GLU A 296 -29.85 11.32 16.79
CA GLU A 296 -31.14 10.90 17.30
C GLU A 296 -32.04 12.14 17.22
N PRO A 297 -33.26 12.05 16.66
CA PRO A 297 -34.16 13.18 16.67
C PRO A 297 -34.26 13.63 18.12
N ALA A 298 -33.89 14.88 18.40
CA ALA A 298 -34.00 15.47 19.72
C ALA A 298 -35.44 15.27 20.20
N GLY A 299 -35.64 14.29 21.09
CA GLY A 299 -36.89 13.57 21.16
C GLY A 299 -37.15 12.92 22.52
N ARG A 300 -36.89 13.64 23.61
CA ARG A 300 -37.86 13.96 24.68
C ARG A 300 -37.19 14.66 25.86
#